data_AF-Q6PK57-F1
#
_entry.id   AF-Q6PK57-F1
#
_cell.length_a   1.000
_cell.length_b   1.000
_cell.length_c   1.000
_cell.angle_alpha   90.00
_cell.angle_beta   90.00
_cell.angle_gamma   90.00
#
_symmetry.space_group_name_H-M   'P 1'
#
loop_
_entity.id
_entity.type
_entity.pdbx_description
1 polymer ?
#
loop_
_entity_poly.entity_id
_entity_poly.type
_entity_poly.pdbx_seq_one_letter_code
_entity_poly.pdbx_strand_id
1 'polypeptide(L)'
;MPSCSPQQASKAEENGSNSFMHSMVPQLEWQMETTQSLVDSYVAIVNKTVWDLMVGLTPKTIMHLMINNNKEFIFSELLANLYLHGDKNMLMEESAEQAQRS
;
A
#
# COMPACT_ATOMS: atom_id res chain seq x y z
N MET A 1 -27.55 -73.94 14.29
CA MET A 1 -26.43 -73.06 13.85
C MET A 1 -26.59 -72.80 12.36
N PRO A 2 -26.28 -71.61 11.81
CA PRO A 2 -25.40 -70.58 12.37
C PRO A 2 -26.12 -69.26 12.69
N SER A 3 -25.64 -68.62 13.75
CA SER A 3 -25.91 -67.25 14.14
C SER A 3 -25.58 -66.31 12.99
N CYS A 4 -26.57 -65.55 12.51
CA CYS A 4 -26.32 -64.40 11.67
C CYS A 4 -25.58 -63.37 12.54
N SER A 5 -24.24 -63.36 12.45
CA SER A 5 -23.39 -62.48 13.24
C SER A 5 -23.61 -61.02 12.80
N PRO A 6 -23.95 -60.09 13.70
CA PRO A 6 -24.17 -58.68 13.35
C PRO A 6 -22.92 -57.97 12.78
N GLN A 7 -21.75 -58.60 12.81
CA GLN A 7 -20.49 -58.04 12.32
C GLN A 7 -20.46 -57.75 10.81
N GLN A 8 -21.32 -58.34 9.98
CA GLN A 8 -21.39 -57.97 8.57
C GLN A 8 -22.06 -56.61 8.36
N ALA A 9 -23.02 -56.23 9.21
CA ALA A 9 -23.68 -54.92 9.12
C ALA A 9 -22.70 -53.79 9.44
N SER A 10 -21.80 -53.97 10.42
CA SER A 10 -20.83 -52.94 10.78
C SER A 10 -19.74 -52.72 9.74
N LYS A 11 -19.30 -53.76 9.01
CA LYS A 11 -18.27 -53.61 7.95
C LYS A 11 -18.78 -52.85 6.73
N ALA A 12 -20.04 -53.02 6.37
CA ALA A 12 -20.63 -52.28 5.25
C ALA A 12 -20.68 -50.77 5.54
N GLU A 13 -21.02 -50.40 6.77
CA GLU A 13 -21.02 -49.00 7.25
C GLU A 13 -19.61 -48.39 7.27
N GLU A 14 -18.59 -49.12 7.78
CA GLU A 14 -17.20 -48.63 7.82
C GLU A 14 -16.63 -48.36 6.42
N ASN A 15 -16.88 -49.28 5.47
CA ASN A 15 -16.43 -49.10 4.09
C ASN A 15 -17.07 -47.89 3.41
N GLY A 16 -18.36 -47.65 3.66
CA GLY A 16 -19.07 -46.47 3.16
C GLY A 16 -18.50 -45.16 3.70
N SER A 17 -18.22 -45.12 5.01
CA SER A 17 -17.66 -43.94 5.68
C SER A 17 -16.26 -43.59 5.16
N ASN A 18 -15.36 -44.57 5.02
CA ASN A 18 -14.02 -44.35 4.47
C ASN A 18 -14.06 -43.84 3.03
N SER A 19 -14.97 -44.36 2.20
CA SER A 19 -15.16 -43.86 0.83
C SER A 19 -15.65 -42.42 0.80
N PHE A 20 -16.54 -42.04 1.71
CA PHE A 20 -17.05 -40.67 1.81
C PHE A 20 -15.98 -39.69 2.29
N MET A 21 -15.21 -40.06 3.31
CA MET A 21 -14.05 -39.28 3.76
C MET A 21 -13.02 -39.10 2.64
N HIS A 22 -12.72 -40.16 1.89
CA HIS A 22 -11.81 -40.09 0.75
C HIS A 22 -12.35 -39.22 -0.39
N SER A 23 -13.66 -39.02 -0.51
CA SER A 23 -14.25 -38.07 -1.46
C SER A 23 -14.21 -36.63 -0.97
N MET A 24 -14.28 -36.40 0.34
CA MET A 24 -14.21 -35.05 0.94
C MET A 24 -12.79 -34.48 0.93
N VAL A 25 -11.77 -35.33 1.10
CA VAL A 25 -10.36 -34.90 1.13
C VAL A 25 -9.95 -34.11 -0.14
N PRO A 26 -10.23 -34.58 -1.38
CA PRO A 26 -9.95 -33.81 -2.59
C PRO A 26 -10.65 -32.44 -2.64
N GLN A 27 -11.89 -32.36 -2.12
CA GLN A 27 -12.63 -31.11 -2.08
C GLN A 27 -12.00 -30.13 -1.09
N LEU A 28 -11.56 -30.62 0.07
CA LEU A 28 -10.88 -29.80 1.08
C LEU A 28 -9.52 -29.32 0.58
N GLU A 29 -8.75 -30.17 -0.10
CA GLU A 29 -7.47 -29.81 -0.72
C GLU A 29 -7.66 -28.71 -1.78
N TRP A 30 -8.63 -28.89 -2.67
CA TRP A 30 -8.94 -27.89 -3.70
C TRP A 30 -9.41 -26.55 -3.10
N GLN A 31 -10.22 -26.60 -2.04
CA GLN A 31 -10.66 -25.40 -1.32
C GLN A 31 -9.49 -24.71 -0.61
N MET A 32 -8.55 -25.46 -0.05
CA MET A 32 -7.33 -24.92 0.56
C MET A 32 -6.45 -24.23 -0.48
N GLU A 33 -6.22 -24.85 -1.64
CA GLU A 33 -5.46 -24.25 -2.74
C GLU A 33 -6.12 -22.96 -3.23
N THR A 34 -7.45 -22.99 -3.43
CA THR A 34 -8.23 -21.80 -3.80
C THR A 34 -8.07 -20.69 -2.76
N THR A 35 -8.13 -21.05 -1.47
CA THR A 35 -7.96 -20.08 -0.38
C THR A 35 -6.56 -19.48 -0.38
N GLN A 36 -5.52 -20.30 -0.54
CA GLN A 36 -4.14 -19.82 -0.60
C GLN A 36 -3.92 -18.90 -1.82
N SER A 37 -4.44 -19.27 -2.99
CA SER A 37 -4.35 -18.44 -4.19
C SER A 37 -5.02 -17.08 -4.01
N LEU A 38 -6.16 -17.03 -3.32
CA LEU A 38 -6.83 -15.77 -3.00
C LEU A 38 -6.01 -14.90 -2.04
N VAL A 39 -5.40 -15.51 -1.02
CA VAL A 39 -4.51 -14.81 -0.08
C VAL A 39 -3.28 -14.26 -0.81
N ASP A 40 -2.63 -15.07 -1.64
CA ASP A 40 -1.45 -14.65 -2.40
C ASP A 40 -1.78 -13.50 -3.36
N SER A 41 -2.93 -13.59 -4.03
CA SER A 41 -3.44 -12.51 -4.87
C SER A 41 -3.69 -11.23 -4.06
N TYR A 42 -4.27 -11.34 -2.87
CA TYR A 42 -4.53 -10.19 -2.01
C TYR A 42 -3.22 -9.51 -1.58
N VAL A 43 -2.24 -10.30 -1.14
CA VAL A 43 -0.91 -9.79 -0.77
C VAL A 43 -0.23 -9.10 -1.95
N ALA A 44 -0.31 -9.67 -3.16
CA ALA A 44 0.24 -9.07 -4.37
C ALA A 44 -0.43 -7.73 -4.71
N ILE A 45 -1.77 -7.65 -4.63
CA ILE A 45 -2.52 -6.41 -4.88
C ILE A 45 -2.14 -5.33 -3.87
N VAL A 46 -2.08 -5.69 -2.58
CA VAL A 46 -1.69 -4.75 -1.51
C VAL A 46 -0.27 -4.25 -1.74
N ASN A 47 0.69 -5.14 -2.00
CA ASN A 47 2.08 -4.76 -2.25
C ASN A 47 2.23 -3.85 -3.47
N LYS A 48 1.53 -4.16 -4.56
CA LYS A 48 1.50 -3.29 -5.75
C LYS A 48 0.95 -1.91 -5.43
N THR A 49 -0.13 -1.84 -4.65
CA THR A 49 -0.77 -0.59 -4.27
C THR A 49 0.14 0.25 -3.37
N VAL A 50 0.77 -0.36 -2.36
CA VAL A 50 1.72 0.32 -1.47
C VAL A 50 2.91 0.86 -2.26
N TRP A 51 3.47 0.06 -3.17
CA TRP A 51 4.61 0.47 -3.98
C TRP A 51 4.26 1.62 -4.93
N ASP A 52 3.11 1.56 -5.61
CA ASP A 52 2.64 2.62 -6.50
C ASP A 52 2.40 3.93 -5.75
N LEU A 53 1.76 3.88 -4.57
CA LEU A 53 1.53 5.04 -3.72
C LEU A 53 2.83 5.64 -3.17
N MET A 54 3.67 4.81 -2.54
CA MET A 54 4.86 5.28 -1.81
C MET A 54 5.97 5.72 -2.76
N VAL A 55 6.22 4.96 -3.83
CA VAL A 55 7.36 5.20 -4.73
C VAL A 55 6.94 6.01 -5.96
N GLY A 56 5.75 5.76 -6.50
CA GLY A 56 5.28 6.37 -7.74
C GLY A 56 4.59 7.72 -7.56
N LEU A 57 3.66 7.80 -6.62
CA LEU A 57 2.75 8.95 -6.48
C LEU A 57 3.21 9.97 -5.45
N THR A 58 3.72 9.53 -4.29
CA THR A 58 4.08 10.42 -3.17
C THR A 58 5.11 11.48 -3.57
N PRO A 59 6.26 11.16 -4.22
CA PRO A 59 7.22 12.18 -4.61
C PRO A 59 6.65 13.17 -5.63
N LYS A 60 5.81 12.71 -6.57
CA LYS A 60 5.17 13.58 -7.57
C LYS A 60 4.24 14.59 -6.88
N THR A 61 3.40 14.12 -5.96
CA THR A 61 2.48 14.98 -5.22
C THR A 61 3.23 16.00 -4.36
N ILE A 62 4.28 15.58 -3.64
CA ILE A 62 5.10 16.48 -2.83
C ILE A 62 5.79 17.52 -3.72
N MET A 63 6.39 17.09 -4.82
CA MET A 63 7.05 18.00 -5.77
C MET A 63 6.07 19.03 -6.34
N HIS A 64 4.88 18.61 -6.78
CA HIS A 64 3.86 19.53 -7.27
C HIS A 64 3.43 20.54 -6.20
N LEU A 65 3.21 20.08 -4.96
CA LEU A 65 2.85 20.95 -3.86
C LEU A 65 3.97 21.94 -3.53
N MET A 66 5.22 21.48 -3.42
CA MET A 66 6.37 22.35 -3.15
C MET A 66 6.54 23.42 -4.23
N ILE A 67 6.42 23.05 -5.52
CA ILE A 67 6.54 23.99 -6.62
C ILE A 67 5.41 25.03 -6.57
N ASN A 68 4.16 24.59 -6.36
CA ASN A 68 3.02 25.49 -6.36
C ASN A 68 3.03 26.44 -5.16
N ASN A 69 3.36 25.95 -3.96
CA ASN A 69 3.46 26.77 -2.76
C ASN A 69 4.61 27.77 -2.87
N ASN A 70 5.77 27.35 -3.37
CA ASN A 70 6.90 28.27 -3.56
C ASN A 70 6.58 29.33 -4.61
N LYS A 71 5.87 28.94 -5.68
CA LYS A 71 5.40 29.87 -6.70
C LYS A 71 4.48 30.92 -6.07
N GLU A 72 3.46 30.50 -5.32
CA GLU A 72 2.55 31.43 -4.64
C GLU A 72 3.31 32.36 -3.70
N PHE A 73 4.19 31.82 -2.85
CA PHE A 73 4.98 32.59 -1.92
C PHE A 73 5.80 33.68 -2.64
N ILE A 74 6.45 33.33 -3.75
CA ILE A 74 7.23 34.28 -4.55
C ILE A 74 6.34 35.40 -5.12
N PHE A 75 5.14 35.08 -5.61
CA PHE A 75 4.26 36.06 -6.25
C PHE A 75 3.50 36.95 -5.26
N SER A 76 3.13 36.43 -4.10
CA SER A 76 2.16 37.08 -3.21
C SER A 76 2.77 37.55 -1.89
N GLU A 77 3.78 36.86 -1.36
CA GLU A 77 4.20 37.01 0.05
C GLU A 77 5.66 37.41 0.21
N LEU A 78 6.54 37.07 -0.74
CA LEU A 78 7.98 37.24 -0.60
C LEU A 78 8.36 38.70 -0.32
N LEU A 79 7.84 39.64 -1.11
CA LEU A 79 8.17 41.05 -0.95
C LEU A 79 7.69 41.57 0.42
N ALA A 80 6.47 41.23 0.82
CA ALA A 80 5.93 41.63 2.12
C ALA A 80 6.78 41.07 3.27
N ASN A 81 7.17 39.79 3.20
CA ASN A 81 8.01 39.17 4.21
C ASN A 81 9.43 39.76 4.27
N LEU A 82 10.01 40.12 3.12
CA LEU A 82 11.30 40.82 3.07
C LEU A 82 11.24 42.21 3.70
N TYR A 83 10.16 42.95 3.51
CA TYR A 83 9.99 44.26 4.16
C TYR A 83 9.67 44.17 5.65
N LEU A 84 8.98 43.10 6.09
CA LEU A 84 8.60 42.91 7.49
C LEU A 84 9.76 42.40 8.35
N HIS A 85 10.56 41.46 7.84
CA HIS A 85 11.61 40.77 8.61
C HIS A 85 13.03 41.13 8.19
N GLY A 86 13.21 41.63 6.97
CA GLY A 86 14.52 42.08 6.51
C GLY A 86 14.93 43.33 7.26
N ASP A 87 16.18 43.37 7.73
CA ASP A 87 16.75 44.62 8.20
C ASP A 87 16.73 45.62 7.02
N LYS A 88 15.95 46.70 7.16
CA LYS A 88 15.83 47.73 6.12
C LYS A 88 17.18 48.26 5.69
N ASN A 89 18.16 48.33 6.61
CA ASN A 89 19.50 48.81 6.28
C ASN A 89 20.23 47.83 5.36
N MET A 90 20.12 46.52 5.62
CA MET A 90 20.67 45.49 4.75
C MET A 90 19.95 45.41 3.41
N LEU A 91 18.62 45.62 3.39
CA LEU A 91 17.83 45.59 2.15
C LEU A 91 18.14 46.80 1.24
N MET A 92 18.52 47.92 1.85
CA MET A 92 18.85 49.17 1.17
C MET A 92 20.35 49.42 1.11
N GLU A 93 21.18 48.44 1.48
CA GLU A 93 22.64 48.58 1.39
C GLU A 93 23.00 48.66 -0.08
N GLU A 94 23.41 49.84 -0.51
CA GLU A 94 23.92 50.08 -1.84
C GLU A 94 25.21 49.24 -2.02
N SER A 95 25.29 48.47 -3.10
CA SER A 95 26.53 47.75 -3.40
C SER A 95 27.69 48.74 -3.57
N ALA A 96 28.88 48.36 -3.09
CA ALA A 96 30.11 49.14 -3.28
C ALA A 96 30.38 49.46 -4.76
N GLU A 97 29.97 48.58 -5.69
CA GLU A 97 30.10 48.84 -7.13
C GLU A 97 29.20 49.98 -7.62
N GLN A 98 28.07 50.22 -6.97
CA GLN A 98 27.13 51.29 -7.32
C GLN A 98 27.62 52.64 -6.76
N ALA A 99 28.17 52.64 -5.54
CA ALA A 99 28.76 53.83 -4.92
C ALA A 99 29.96 54.40 -5.70
N GLN A 100 30.71 53.56 -6.44
CA GLN A 100 31.83 54.00 -7.28
C GLN A 100 31.41 54.57 -8.64
N ARG A 101 30.16 54.36 -9.08
CA ARG A 101 29.66 54.86 -10.37
C ARG A 101 29.00 56.23 -10.30
N SER A 102 28.69 56.73 -9.11
CA SER A 102 28.14 58.08 -8.89
C SER A 102 29.26 59.09 -8.66
#